data_AF-A0A7J6V865-F1
#
_entry.id   AF-A0A7J6V865-F1
#
_cell.length_a   1.000
_cell.length_b   1.000
_cell.length_c   1.000
_cell.angle_alpha   90.00
_cell.angle_beta   90.00
_cell.angle_gamma   90.00
#
_symmetry.space_group_name_H-M   'P 1'
#
loop_
_entity.id
_entity.type
_entity.pdbx_description
1 polymer ?
#
loop_
_entity_poly.entity_id
_entity_poly.type
_entity_poly.pdbx_seq_one_letter_code
_entity_poly.pdbx_strand_id
1 'polypeptide(L)'
;MMKTRVSSTQIQRNLPSLFKSLNSSPSSYTSVTSSLNLTEKLDDHEQTIKKKSTTNESSSLSLEDGESLFSSVSSLQLARSLMNLQMASFKPTVDYEEASKTLQTMWDNGLKGILDYGLEDATDNMSCDRNLNEFLRTVESTKLLPPSSVSFACVKITAICPISLLKRVSDLLRWEHKHPSCRLQWKCDTLPVLSISSPFYHTLKRPEPLTPEEEQDLQKAHDRLIKLSQKCFDINLPLLVDAEYTSVQPAIDYLTYSTMINFNKDDNPIVYGTIQAYLKDAKDRTIQATDAAKRMGITIGLKLVRGAYLSSETELASSLGYASPIHKSIQDTHSCYNECASYMIDKVSSRSAAVLLATHNLESGQLAVAKAQALGITKGNTMLQFAQLKGMAEGLSFGLRNAGFLVSKYLAYGPVEMVIPFLLRRAEENRGLLSASAVDRQLMREELLRRLKGGNMGN
;
A
#
# COMPACT_ATOMS: atom_id res chain seq x y z
N MET A 1 26.22 27.52 33.01
CA MET A 1 27.58 27.90 32.56
C MET A 1 28.40 26.62 32.47
N MET A 2 29.20 26.48 31.41
CA MET A 2 30.12 25.37 31.06
C MET A 2 29.58 24.05 30.46
N LYS A 3 30.06 23.83 29.24
CA LYS A 3 29.94 22.66 28.34
C LYS A 3 30.94 21.59 28.75
N THR A 4 30.63 20.32 28.50
CA THR A 4 31.67 19.32 28.23
C THR A 4 31.26 18.48 27.01
N ARG A 5 32.04 18.65 25.93
CA ARG A 5 32.06 17.81 24.72
C ARG A 5 32.51 16.40 25.09
N VAL A 6 31.86 15.37 24.56
CA VAL A 6 32.45 14.04 24.43
C VAL A 6 32.63 13.73 22.95
N SER A 7 33.87 13.34 22.64
CA SER A 7 34.44 13.10 21.33
C SER A 7 33.93 11.80 20.70
N SER A 8 33.62 11.89 19.42
CA SER A 8 33.31 10.80 18.49
C SER A 8 34.57 9.99 18.16
N THR A 9 34.86 8.91 18.89
CA THR A 9 35.81 7.86 18.44
C THR A 9 35.79 6.64 19.36
N GLN A 10 34.69 5.88 19.44
CA GLN A 10 34.75 4.51 20.01
C GLN A 10 33.52 3.61 19.81
N ILE A 11 32.83 3.64 18.67
CA ILE A 11 31.89 2.55 18.32
C ILE A 11 32.00 2.23 16.82
N GLN A 12 33.13 1.64 16.44
CA GLN A 12 33.29 0.87 15.20
C GLN A 12 34.17 -0.32 15.52
N ARG A 13 33.55 -1.43 15.88
CA ARG A 13 34.08 -2.80 15.81
C ARG A 13 33.00 -3.74 16.31
N ASN A 14 32.27 -4.35 15.37
CA ASN A 14 31.86 -5.76 15.35
C ASN A 14 30.73 -5.95 14.32
N LEU A 15 31.12 -6.26 13.08
CA LEU A 15 30.28 -6.86 12.04
C LEU A 15 31.13 -7.97 11.38
N PRO A 16 30.73 -9.25 11.40
CA PRO A 16 31.46 -10.30 10.70
C PRO A 16 31.31 -10.17 9.18
N SER A 17 32.43 -10.39 8.51
CA SER A 17 32.61 -10.38 7.05
C SER A 17 31.87 -11.54 6.36
N LEU A 18 30.76 -11.24 5.69
CA LEU A 18 30.06 -12.15 4.78
C LEU A 18 30.42 -11.83 3.31
N PHE A 19 31.67 -12.07 2.92
CA PHE A 19 32.04 -12.23 1.51
C PHE A 19 33.36 -13.01 1.42
N LYS A 20 33.29 -14.31 1.13
CA LYS A 20 34.34 -15.02 0.37
C LYS A 20 33.73 -16.03 -0.59
N SER A 21 34.38 -16.10 -1.73
CA SER A 21 33.92 -16.59 -3.03
C SER A 21 34.21 -18.08 -3.29
N LEU A 22 33.46 -18.62 -4.25
CA LEU A 22 33.82 -19.61 -5.29
C LEU A 22 33.56 -21.12 -5.09
N ASN A 23 32.82 -21.61 -6.09
CA ASN A 23 33.00 -22.86 -6.84
C ASN A 23 32.61 -24.19 -6.20
N SER A 24 31.46 -24.71 -6.64
CA SER A 24 31.34 -26.14 -6.96
C SER A 24 30.45 -26.32 -8.20
N SER A 25 30.92 -27.16 -9.12
CA SER A 25 30.30 -27.54 -10.39
C SER A 25 29.02 -28.36 -10.17
N PRO A 26 28.07 -28.38 -11.14
CA PRO A 26 26.85 -29.16 -11.02
C PRO A 26 27.11 -30.64 -11.32
N SER A 27 26.70 -31.52 -10.41
CA SER A 27 26.58 -32.95 -10.65
C SER A 27 25.35 -33.22 -11.52
N SER A 28 25.60 -33.98 -12.57
CA SER A 28 24.66 -34.54 -13.53
C SER A 28 23.59 -35.41 -12.87
N TYR A 29 22.33 -35.16 -13.22
CA TYR A 29 21.28 -36.18 -13.15
C TYR A 29 20.49 -36.23 -14.45
N THR A 30 20.44 -37.45 -14.95
CA THR A 30 19.93 -37.98 -16.22
C THR A 30 18.44 -37.78 -16.41
N SER A 31 18.04 -37.30 -17.60
CA SER A 31 16.67 -37.43 -18.10
C SER A 31 16.43 -38.88 -18.54
N VAL A 32 15.37 -39.50 -18.01
CA VAL A 32 14.76 -40.67 -18.64
C VAL A 32 13.58 -40.16 -19.45
N THR A 33 13.70 -40.30 -20.76
CA THR A 33 12.62 -40.14 -21.73
C THR A 33 11.76 -41.39 -21.74
N SER A 34 10.44 -41.22 -21.72
CA SER A 34 9.51 -42.23 -22.25
C SER A 34 8.52 -41.53 -23.16
N SER A 35 8.79 -41.66 -24.45
CA SER A 35 7.93 -41.33 -25.58
C SER A 35 6.65 -42.14 -25.54
N LEU A 36 5.50 -41.52 -25.79
CA LEU A 36 4.34 -42.18 -26.40
C LEU A 36 3.68 -41.19 -27.36
N ASN A 37 3.92 -41.44 -28.64
CA ASN A 37 3.15 -40.90 -29.76
C ASN A 37 1.73 -41.47 -29.70
N LEU A 38 0.74 -40.64 -30.00
CA LEU A 38 -0.44 -41.04 -30.77
C LEU A 38 -0.88 -39.83 -31.60
N THR A 39 -0.60 -39.94 -32.89
CA THR A 39 -1.16 -39.12 -33.95
C THR A 39 -2.48 -39.74 -34.36
N GLU A 40 -3.52 -38.94 -34.52
CA GLU A 40 -4.56 -39.21 -35.51
C GLU A 40 -5.08 -37.87 -36.05
N LYS A 41 -4.86 -37.69 -37.36
CA LYS A 41 -5.39 -36.61 -38.21
C LYS A 41 -6.85 -36.88 -38.50
N LEU A 42 -7.65 -35.82 -38.66
CA LEU A 42 -8.70 -35.74 -39.69
C LEU A 42 -8.76 -34.31 -40.24
N ASP A 43 -8.75 -34.22 -41.57
CA ASP A 43 -8.69 -33.03 -42.42
C ASP A 43 -10.08 -32.41 -42.71
N ASP A 44 -10.04 -31.14 -43.09
CA ASP A 44 -10.88 -30.36 -44.03
C ASP A 44 -12.39 -30.15 -43.82
N HIS A 45 -12.77 -28.86 -43.66
CA HIS A 45 -13.56 -28.16 -44.68
C HIS A 45 -13.60 -26.63 -44.46
N GLU A 46 -13.12 -25.88 -45.46
CA GLU A 46 -13.41 -24.46 -45.65
C GLU A 46 -14.92 -24.22 -45.87
N GLN A 47 -15.46 -23.17 -45.25
CA GLN A 47 -16.51 -22.38 -45.90
C GLN A 47 -16.50 -20.91 -45.46
N THR A 48 -16.31 -20.07 -46.47
CA THR A 48 -16.23 -18.62 -46.50
C THR A 48 -17.60 -17.99 -46.25
N ILE A 49 -17.73 -17.10 -45.26
CA ILE A 49 -18.84 -16.12 -45.23
C ILE A 49 -18.28 -14.73 -44.92
N LYS A 50 -18.24 -13.88 -45.96
CA LYS A 50 -18.12 -12.42 -45.83
C LYS A 50 -19.46 -11.85 -45.37
N LYS A 51 -19.48 -11.14 -44.24
CA LYS A 51 -20.44 -10.05 -43.99
C LYS A 51 -19.75 -8.88 -43.29
N LYS A 52 -20.11 -7.69 -43.75
CA LYS A 52 -19.43 -6.39 -43.58
C LYS A 52 -20.24 -5.53 -42.59
N SER A 53 -19.53 -4.73 -41.78
CA SER A 53 -20.00 -3.68 -40.84
C SER A 53 -20.79 -4.18 -39.62
N THR A 54 -20.55 -3.71 -38.40
CA THR A 54 -20.27 -2.34 -37.95
C THR A 54 -19.24 -2.31 -36.81
N THR A 55 -18.32 -1.35 -36.91
CA THR A 55 -17.37 -0.91 -35.89
C THR A 55 -18.08 -0.41 -34.63
N ASN A 56 -17.90 -1.12 -33.53
CA ASN A 56 -17.73 -0.50 -32.21
C ASN A 56 -16.34 -0.93 -31.74
N GLU A 57 -15.32 -0.14 -32.04
CA GLU A 57 -14.03 -0.25 -31.36
C GLU A 57 -14.26 0.11 -29.89
N SER A 58 -14.58 -0.88 -29.06
CA SER A 58 -14.15 -0.84 -27.68
C SER A 58 -12.63 -0.88 -27.73
N SER A 59 -11.98 0.26 -27.57
CA SER A 59 -10.53 0.33 -27.39
C SER A 59 -10.18 -0.45 -26.12
N SER A 60 -9.97 -1.75 -26.25
CA SER A 60 -9.40 -2.58 -25.19
C SER A 60 -8.02 -2.01 -24.91
N LEU A 61 -7.85 -1.36 -23.77
CA LEU A 61 -6.57 -0.82 -23.35
C LEU A 61 -5.60 -1.99 -23.17
N SER A 62 -4.72 -2.18 -24.15
CA SER A 62 -3.57 -3.07 -24.04
C SER A 62 -2.52 -2.39 -23.17
N LEU A 63 -2.53 -2.70 -21.87
CA LEU A 63 -1.44 -2.38 -20.95
C LEU A 63 -0.19 -3.26 -21.21
N GLU A 64 -0.16 -4.00 -22.33
CA GLU A 64 1.00 -4.74 -22.83
C GLU A 64 1.74 -3.95 -23.93
N ASP A 65 1.08 -2.98 -24.58
CA ASP A 65 1.70 -2.15 -25.62
C ASP A 65 2.49 -1.00 -25.00
N GLY A 66 3.81 -1.16 -24.91
CA GLY A 66 4.76 -0.14 -24.44
C GLY A 66 4.60 1.24 -25.11
N GLU A 67 4.22 1.25 -26.38
CA GLU A 67 3.95 2.50 -27.11
C GLU A 67 2.75 3.27 -26.52
N SER A 68 1.65 2.59 -26.19
CA SER A 68 0.48 3.22 -25.59
C SER A 68 0.75 3.68 -24.15
N LEU A 69 1.47 2.85 -23.38
CA LEU A 69 1.85 3.08 -21.99
C LEU A 69 2.68 4.35 -21.81
N PHE A 70 3.65 4.57 -22.70
CA PHE A 70 4.63 5.64 -22.58
C PHE A 70 4.48 6.76 -23.59
N SER A 71 3.45 6.73 -24.44
CA SER A 71 3.16 7.75 -25.47
C SER A 71 3.25 9.20 -24.95
N SER A 72 2.86 9.44 -23.70
CA SER A 72 2.84 10.75 -23.06
C SER A 72 4.11 11.09 -22.25
N VAL A 73 5.10 10.19 -22.22
CA VAL A 73 6.36 10.35 -21.50
C VAL A 73 7.48 10.59 -22.50
N SER A 74 8.33 11.60 -22.30
CA SER A 74 9.47 11.87 -23.19
C SER A 74 10.56 10.80 -23.09
N SER A 75 11.38 10.66 -24.13
CA SER A 75 12.51 9.70 -24.14
C SER A 75 13.52 9.99 -23.03
N LEU A 76 13.70 11.27 -22.68
CA LEU A 76 14.57 11.68 -21.57
C LEU A 76 13.99 11.27 -20.21
N GLN A 77 12.68 11.37 -20.01
CA GLN A 77 12.00 10.92 -18.79
C GLN A 77 12.04 9.40 -18.64
N LEU A 78 11.86 8.66 -19.74
CA LEU A 78 12.03 7.20 -19.75
C LEU A 78 13.46 6.80 -19.38
N ALA A 79 14.46 7.43 -20.00
CA ALA A 79 15.86 7.16 -19.70
C ALA A 79 16.22 7.49 -18.24
N ARG A 80 15.74 8.63 -17.72
CA ARG A 80 15.89 8.99 -16.30
C ARG A 80 15.19 8.01 -15.36
N SER A 81 14.00 7.52 -15.73
CA SER A 81 13.27 6.52 -14.94
C SER A 81 14.01 5.19 -14.91
N LEU A 82 14.58 4.76 -16.04
CA LEU A 82 15.43 3.57 -16.13
C LEU A 82 16.71 3.71 -15.29
N MET A 83 17.32 4.89 -15.29
CA MET A 83 18.51 5.22 -14.49
C MET A 83 18.16 5.31 -12.99
N ASN A 84 17.00 5.84 -12.63
CA ASN A 84 16.48 5.89 -11.26
C ASN A 84 16.14 4.49 -10.72
N LEU A 85 15.66 3.56 -11.55
CA LEU A 85 15.54 2.15 -11.16
C LEU A 85 16.90 1.53 -10.83
N GLN A 86 17.98 1.96 -11.51
CA GLN A 86 19.35 1.51 -11.23
C GLN A 86 20.01 2.23 -10.03
N MET A 87 19.67 3.49 -9.75
CA MET A 87 20.42 4.36 -8.82
C MET A 87 19.61 4.98 -7.67
N ALA A 88 18.28 4.94 -7.68
CA ALA A 88 17.43 5.76 -6.82
C ALA A 88 16.34 5.00 -6.02
N SER A 89 16.46 3.68 -5.87
CA SER A 89 15.51 2.90 -5.05
C SER A 89 15.64 3.16 -3.53
N PHE A 90 16.67 3.90 -3.08
CA PHE A 90 16.97 3.99 -1.64
C PHE A 90 17.61 5.31 -1.18
N LYS A 91 17.48 6.42 -1.92
CA LYS A 91 17.88 7.72 -1.34
C LYS A 91 16.72 8.23 -0.47
N PRO A 92 16.83 8.20 0.87
CA PRO A 92 15.80 8.79 1.72
C PRO A 92 15.68 10.27 1.38
N THR A 93 14.45 10.73 1.21
CA THR A 93 14.17 12.16 1.10
C THR A 93 14.24 12.73 2.52
N VAL A 94 15.31 13.47 2.81
CA VAL A 94 15.66 13.78 4.21
C VAL A 94 14.90 15.01 4.73
N ASP A 95 14.55 15.94 3.85
CA ASP A 95 13.84 17.17 4.20
C ASP A 95 12.60 17.42 3.33
N TYR A 96 11.75 18.32 3.82
CA TYR A 96 10.50 18.69 3.17
C TYR A 96 10.72 19.40 1.82
N GLU A 97 11.85 20.09 1.64
CA GLU A 97 12.13 20.83 0.42
C GLU A 97 12.43 19.87 -0.74
N GLU A 98 13.24 18.83 -0.49
CA GLU A 98 13.49 17.75 -1.45
C GLU A 98 12.19 16.96 -1.74
N ALA A 99 11.35 16.73 -0.72
CA ALA A 99 10.03 16.12 -0.91
C ALA A 99 9.13 16.97 -1.81
N SER A 100 9.09 18.28 -1.57
CA SER A 100 8.30 19.24 -2.34
C SER A 100 8.74 19.31 -3.81
N LYS A 101 10.06 19.36 -4.07
CA LYS A 101 10.61 19.33 -5.43
C LYS A 101 10.28 18.03 -6.15
N THR A 102 10.34 16.91 -5.43
CA THR A 102 9.97 15.59 -5.97
C THR A 102 8.48 15.55 -6.31
N LEU A 103 7.63 16.07 -5.43
CA LEU A 103 6.18 16.18 -5.66
C LEU A 103 5.84 17.07 -6.84
N GLN A 104 6.47 18.23 -6.96
CA GLN A 104 6.30 19.12 -8.11
C GLN A 104 6.63 18.37 -9.41
N THR A 105 7.76 17.65 -9.43
CA THR A 105 8.16 16.86 -10.60
C THR A 105 7.11 15.80 -10.93
N MET A 106 6.58 15.08 -9.94
CA MET A 106 5.52 14.09 -10.18
C MET A 106 4.23 14.73 -10.71
N TRP A 107 3.86 15.88 -10.14
CA TRP A 107 2.70 16.66 -10.55
C TRP A 107 2.79 17.16 -11.99
N ASP A 108 3.95 17.67 -12.41
CA ASP A 108 4.21 18.10 -13.78
C ASP A 108 4.07 16.94 -14.80
N ASN A 109 4.15 15.69 -14.32
CA ASN A 109 3.96 14.47 -15.12
C ASN A 109 2.53 13.89 -15.02
N GLY A 110 1.62 14.60 -14.35
CA GLY A 110 0.22 14.21 -14.13
C GLY A 110 0.04 13.12 -13.08
N LEU A 111 1.02 12.91 -12.19
CA LEU A 111 0.92 12.02 -11.04
C LEU A 111 0.74 12.84 -9.76
N LYS A 112 0.06 12.28 -8.76
CA LYS A 112 -0.09 12.88 -7.44
C LYS A 112 0.90 12.28 -6.43
N GLY A 113 0.98 12.88 -5.25
CA GLY A 113 1.74 12.37 -4.11
C GLY A 113 0.89 11.87 -2.97
N ILE A 114 1.43 10.89 -2.23
CA ILE A 114 1.04 10.59 -0.85
C ILE A 114 2.26 10.93 0.01
N LEU A 115 2.08 11.83 0.96
CA LEU A 115 3.16 12.26 1.86
C LEU A 115 3.15 11.42 3.14
N ASP A 116 4.23 10.66 3.35
CA ASP A 116 4.47 9.88 4.57
C ASP A 116 5.69 10.42 5.31
N TYR A 117 5.43 11.09 6.44
CA TYR A 117 6.50 11.45 7.35
C TYR A 117 6.84 10.22 8.19
N GLY A 118 8.04 9.67 8.03
CA GLY A 118 8.41 8.31 8.43
C GLY A 118 8.53 8.03 9.94
N LEU A 119 7.64 8.58 10.77
CA LEU A 119 7.58 8.29 12.20
C LEU A 119 6.75 7.03 12.46
N GLU A 120 7.24 6.17 13.35
CA GLU A 120 6.56 4.96 13.83
C GLU A 120 7.00 4.63 15.27
N ASP A 121 6.26 3.74 15.93
CA ASP A 121 6.65 3.06 17.19
C ASP A 121 7.01 3.98 18.37
N ALA A 122 6.19 5.00 18.64
CA ALA A 122 6.30 5.83 19.83
C ALA A 122 6.06 5.01 21.12
N THR A 123 6.86 5.30 22.15
CA THR A 123 6.85 4.56 23.43
C THR A 123 6.10 5.25 24.56
N ASP A 124 5.81 6.55 24.41
CA ASP A 124 5.22 7.39 25.45
C ASP A 124 4.41 8.56 24.84
N ASN A 125 3.58 9.19 25.66
CA ASN A 125 2.71 10.29 25.22
C ASN A 125 3.47 11.55 24.77
N MET A 126 4.61 11.88 25.38
CA MET A 126 5.38 13.07 24.98
C MET A 126 5.94 12.89 23.57
N SER A 127 6.41 11.68 23.25
CA SER A 127 6.84 11.31 21.92
C SER A 127 5.67 11.32 20.93
N CYS A 128 4.50 10.82 21.33
CA CYS A 128 3.28 10.90 20.51
C CYS A 128 2.87 12.36 20.20
N ASP A 129 2.96 13.27 21.16
CA ASP A 129 2.63 14.68 20.98
C ASP A 129 3.62 15.39 20.05
N ARG A 130 4.91 15.09 20.18
CA ARG A 130 5.94 15.59 19.25
C ARG A 130 5.69 15.10 17.84
N ASN A 131 5.41 13.81 17.68
CA ASN A 131 5.13 13.19 16.39
C ASN A 131 3.87 13.77 15.72
N LEU A 132 2.80 13.98 16.49
CA LEU A 132 1.59 14.64 15.99
C LEU A 132 1.90 16.02 15.41
N ASN A 133 2.75 16.81 16.06
CA ASN A 133 3.12 18.13 15.55
C ASN A 133 3.82 18.06 14.19
N GLU A 134 4.64 17.04 13.93
CA GLU A 134 5.26 16.87 12.61
C GLU A 134 4.23 16.45 11.54
N PHE A 135 3.26 15.59 11.88
CA PHE A 135 2.14 15.29 10.96
C PHE A 135 1.30 16.53 10.67
N LEU A 136 0.99 17.35 11.67
CA LEU A 136 0.25 18.60 11.47
C LEU A 136 1.02 19.60 10.59
N ARG A 137 2.34 19.70 10.77
CA ARG A 137 3.20 20.53 9.90
C ARG A 137 3.22 20.00 8.47
N THR A 138 3.30 18.69 8.30
CA THR A 138 3.22 18.01 7.00
C THR A 138 1.93 18.35 6.26
N VAL A 139 0.79 18.27 6.96
CA VAL A 139 -0.52 18.65 6.40
C VAL A 139 -0.55 20.13 6.05
N GLU A 140 -0.09 21.01 6.94
CA GLU A 140 -0.09 22.46 6.69
C GLU A 140 0.80 22.85 5.50
N SER A 141 1.97 22.23 5.38
CA SER A 141 2.93 22.56 4.33
C SER A 141 2.42 22.18 2.94
N THR A 142 1.48 21.23 2.82
CA THR A 142 0.87 20.88 1.53
C THR A 142 0.18 22.06 0.84
N LYS A 143 -0.23 23.10 1.59
CA LYS A 143 -0.80 24.34 1.03
C LYS A 143 0.20 25.13 0.18
N LEU A 144 1.49 24.89 0.36
CA LEU A 144 2.57 25.51 -0.41
C LEU A 144 2.83 24.80 -1.75
N LEU A 145 2.22 23.63 -1.96
CA LEU A 145 2.33 22.85 -3.19
C LEU A 145 1.19 23.19 -4.15
N PRO A 146 1.30 22.84 -5.45
CA PRO A 146 0.20 23.03 -6.38
C PRO A 146 -1.09 22.39 -5.85
N PRO A 147 -2.25 23.06 -5.97
CA PRO A 147 -3.52 22.49 -5.51
C PRO A 147 -3.77 21.11 -6.13
N SER A 148 -4.23 20.16 -5.31
CA SER A 148 -4.48 18.75 -5.71
C SER A 148 -3.26 17.90 -6.08
N SER A 149 -2.03 18.43 -5.96
CA SER A 149 -0.80 17.64 -6.18
C SER A 149 -0.59 16.56 -5.12
N VAL A 150 -1.06 16.80 -3.90
CA VAL A 150 -1.09 15.80 -2.83
C VAL A 150 -2.50 15.20 -2.76
N SER A 151 -2.56 13.88 -2.82
CA SER A 151 -3.79 13.09 -2.74
C SER A 151 -4.13 12.68 -1.31
N PHE A 152 -3.10 12.37 -0.51
CA PHE A 152 -3.26 11.96 0.88
C PHE A 152 -2.08 12.45 1.73
N ALA A 153 -2.38 12.84 2.98
CA ALA A 153 -1.40 12.77 4.06
C ALA A 153 -1.44 11.37 4.67
N CYS A 154 -0.30 10.88 5.18
CA CYS A 154 -0.20 9.53 5.77
C CYS A 154 0.19 9.60 7.25
N VAL A 155 -0.36 8.69 8.06
CA VAL A 155 -0.04 8.54 9.48
C VAL A 155 0.03 7.06 9.86
N LYS A 156 0.96 6.73 10.76
CA LYS A 156 1.01 5.45 11.47
C LYS A 156 0.51 5.67 12.89
N ILE A 157 -0.42 4.84 13.36
CA ILE A 157 -1.03 5.04 14.68
C ILE A 157 0.00 4.76 15.79
N THR A 158 0.94 3.85 15.55
CA THR A 158 2.07 3.63 16.47
C THR A 158 2.91 4.89 16.69
N ALA A 159 2.88 5.87 15.79
CA ALA A 159 3.59 7.14 15.97
C ALA A 159 2.87 8.10 16.92
N ILE A 160 1.56 7.96 17.13
CA ILE A 160 0.72 8.88 17.92
C ILE A 160 -0.02 8.20 19.08
N CYS A 161 0.21 6.91 19.29
CA CYS A 161 -0.24 6.15 20.45
C CYS A 161 0.88 5.23 20.92
N PRO A 162 1.18 5.15 22.24
CA PRO A 162 2.19 4.25 22.74
C PRO A 162 1.95 2.81 22.28
N ILE A 163 2.97 2.17 21.69
CA ILE A 163 2.82 0.84 21.10
C ILE A 163 2.42 -0.22 22.14
N SER A 164 2.85 -0.07 23.40
CA SER A 164 2.45 -0.93 24.52
C SER A 164 0.94 -0.88 24.76
N LEU A 165 0.36 0.31 24.72
CA LEU A 165 -1.08 0.52 24.87
C LEU A 165 -1.85 -0.06 23.68
N LEU A 166 -1.37 0.13 22.44
CA LEU A 166 -2.01 -0.47 21.26
C LEU A 166 -2.06 -2.00 21.33
N LYS A 167 -1.02 -2.65 21.86
CA LYS A 167 -1.03 -4.11 22.10
C LYS A 167 -2.11 -4.48 23.11
N ARG A 168 -2.18 -3.75 24.24
CA ARG A 168 -3.18 -3.96 25.31
C ARG A 168 -4.61 -3.81 24.80
N VAL A 169 -4.89 -2.75 24.04
CA VAL A 169 -6.19 -2.49 23.39
C VAL A 169 -6.52 -3.60 22.38
N SER A 170 -5.55 -4.01 21.56
CA SER A 170 -5.76 -5.09 20.59
C SER A 170 -6.09 -6.42 21.25
N ASP A 171 -5.43 -6.75 22.36
CA ASP A 171 -5.74 -7.97 23.13
C ASP A 171 -7.15 -7.93 23.72
N LEU A 172 -7.55 -6.78 24.28
CA LEU A 172 -8.90 -6.60 24.81
C LEU A 172 -9.97 -6.72 23.71
N LEU A 173 -9.74 -6.13 22.53
CA LEU A 173 -10.65 -6.25 21.38
C LEU A 173 -10.75 -7.70 20.88
N ARG A 174 -9.63 -8.44 20.80
CA ARG A 174 -9.65 -9.88 20.46
C ARG A 174 -10.39 -10.70 21.51
N TRP A 175 -10.22 -10.36 22.79
CA TRP A 175 -10.91 -11.05 23.87
C TRP A 175 -12.42 -10.83 23.84
N GLU A 176 -12.86 -9.58 23.65
CA GLU A 176 -14.27 -9.22 23.49
C GLU A 176 -14.90 -9.92 22.28
N HIS A 177 -14.18 -9.98 21.15
CA HIS A 177 -14.67 -10.69 19.97
C HIS A 177 -14.91 -12.19 20.23
N LYS A 178 -14.01 -12.86 20.97
CA LYS A 178 -14.20 -14.26 21.38
C LYS A 178 -15.28 -14.44 22.44
N HIS A 179 -15.52 -13.42 23.27
CA HIS A 179 -16.43 -13.47 24.41
C HIS A 179 -17.37 -12.26 24.40
N PRO A 180 -18.42 -12.27 23.56
CA PRO A 180 -19.31 -11.10 23.39
C PRO A 180 -20.06 -10.65 24.65
N SER A 181 -20.07 -11.47 25.71
CA SER A 181 -20.60 -11.10 27.02
C SER A 181 -19.67 -10.16 27.80
N CYS A 182 -18.39 -10.10 27.45
CA CYS A 182 -17.45 -9.10 27.94
C CYS A 182 -17.72 -7.79 27.19
N ARG A 183 -17.89 -6.67 27.91
CA ARG A 183 -18.03 -5.35 27.30
C ARG A 183 -16.92 -4.44 27.77
N LEU A 184 -16.20 -3.87 26.81
CA LEU A 184 -15.15 -2.88 27.07
C LEU A 184 -15.80 -1.51 27.32
N GLN A 185 -15.72 -1.00 28.55
CA GLN A 185 -16.45 0.22 28.95
C GLN A 185 -15.93 1.48 28.26
N TRP A 186 -14.62 1.53 27.95
CA TRP A 186 -13.97 2.63 27.24
C TRP A 186 -14.20 2.60 25.72
N LYS A 187 -14.82 1.54 25.18
CA LYS A 187 -14.93 1.33 23.74
C LYS A 187 -16.02 2.21 23.13
N CYS A 188 -15.63 3.07 22.21
CA CYS A 188 -16.52 3.90 21.41
C CYS A 188 -17.13 3.12 20.23
N ASP A 189 -18.14 3.71 19.59
CA ASP A 189 -18.70 3.19 18.35
C ASP A 189 -17.63 3.08 17.26
N THR A 190 -17.66 1.95 16.55
CA THR A 190 -16.65 1.59 15.54
C THR A 190 -17.24 0.58 14.55
N LEU A 191 -16.51 0.31 13.47
CA LEU A 191 -16.84 -0.77 12.53
C LEU A 191 -16.21 -2.09 13.01
N PRO A 192 -16.66 -3.26 12.52
CA PRO A 192 -16.00 -4.54 12.82
C PRO A 192 -14.52 -4.51 12.45
N VAL A 193 -13.65 -4.71 13.45
CA VAL A 193 -12.18 -4.70 13.31
C VAL A 193 -11.58 -6.11 13.15
N LEU A 194 -12.35 -7.15 13.47
CA LEU A 194 -11.91 -8.55 13.49
C LEU A 194 -12.96 -9.42 12.80
N SER A 195 -12.51 -10.47 12.11
CA SER A 195 -13.36 -11.55 11.58
C SER A 195 -13.11 -12.86 12.33
N ILE A 196 -13.91 -13.89 12.02
CA ILE A 196 -13.73 -15.24 12.56
C ILE A 196 -12.37 -15.87 12.21
N SER A 197 -11.73 -15.41 11.13
CA SER A 197 -10.44 -15.92 10.66
C SER A 197 -9.26 -15.05 11.10
N SER A 198 -9.50 -14.01 11.90
CA SER A 198 -8.46 -13.13 12.41
C SER A 198 -7.44 -13.86 13.30
N PRO A 199 -6.18 -13.36 13.39
CA PRO A 199 -5.13 -14.00 14.17
C PRO A 199 -5.38 -13.86 15.67
N PHE A 200 -6.03 -14.88 16.24
CA PHE A 200 -6.41 -14.91 17.66
C PHE A 200 -5.33 -15.48 18.59
N TYR A 201 -4.20 -15.95 18.06
CA TYR A 201 -3.10 -16.51 18.84
C TYR A 201 -2.33 -15.47 19.66
N HIS A 202 -2.50 -14.17 19.36
CA HIS A 202 -1.95 -13.08 20.17
C HIS A 202 -2.55 -13.05 21.58
N THR A 203 -3.80 -13.49 21.74
CA THR A 203 -4.55 -13.37 22.99
C THR A 203 -5.12 -14.72 23.41
N LEU A 204 -4.28 -15.50 24.10
CA LEU A 204 -4.61 -16.86 24.57
C LEU A 204 -5.28 -16.87 25.95
N LYS A 205 -4.98 -15.86 26.77
CA LYS A 205 -5.51 -15.70 28.12
C LYS A 205 -6.29 -14.41 28.22
N ARG A 206 -7.18 -14.34 29.22
CA ARG A 206 -7.94 -13.13 29.50
C ARG A 206 -6.98 -11.98 29.79
N PRO A 207 -7.00 -10.89 29.00
CA PRO A 207 -6.24 -9.69 29.32
C PRO A 207 -6.87 -8.98 30.52
N GLU A 208 -6.03 -8.39 31.38
CA GLU A 208 -6.50 -7.49 32.44
C GLU A 208 -7.17 -6.26 31.81
N PRO A 209 -8.18 -5.66 32.47
CA PRO A 209 -8.71 -4.37 32.04
C PRO A 209 -7.61 -3.31 31.89
N LEU A 210 -7.88 -2.25 31.11
CA LEU A 210 -6.99 -1.10 31.12
C LEU A 210 -7.00 -0.46 32.50
N THR A 211 -5.85 0.03 32.93
CA THR A 211 -5.75 0.90 34.10
C THR A 211 -6.35 2.28 33.80
N PRO A 212 -6.73 3.08 34.82
CA PRO A 212 -7.24 4.44 34.59
C PRO A 212 -6.27 5.33 33.79
N GLU A 213 -4.96 5.15 34.00
CA GLU A 213 -3.92 5.87 33.25
C GLU A 213 -3.91 5.43 31.76
N GLU A 214 -4.04 4.13 31.49
CA GLU A 214 -4.12 3.59 30.13
C GLU A 214 -5.41 4.03 29.41
N GLU A 215 -6.54 4.11 30.11
CA GLU A 215 -7.79 4.66 29.54
C GLU A 215 -7.64 6.15 29.20
N GLN A 216 -6.99 6.94 30.08
CA GLN A 216 -6.68 8.33 29.80
C GLN A 216 -5.73 8.48 28.60
N ASP A 217 -4.73 7.63 28.49
CA ASP A 217 -3.79 7.62 27.37
C ASP A 217 -4.44 7.18 26.06
N LEU A 218 -5.40 6.26 26.11
CA LEU A 218 -6.21 5.88 24.97
C LEU A 218 -7.09 7.06 24.51
N GLN A 219 -7.66 7.81 25.45
CA GLN A 219 -8.38 9.04 25.12
C GLN A 219 -7.46 10.07 24.44
N LYS A 220 -6.23 10.26 24.93
CA LYS A 220 -5.25 11.12 24.24
C LYS A 220 -4.97 10.64 22.82
N ALA A 221 -4.89 9.33 22.57
CA ALA A 221 -4.70 8.78 21.23
C ALA A 221 -5.89 9.11 20.30
N HIS A 222 -7.13 8.99 20.79
CA HIS A 222 -8.31 9.45 20.06
C HIS A 222 -8.23 10.95 19.75
N ASP A 223 -7.91 11.79 20.73
CA ASP A 223 -7.83 13.25 20.57
C ASP A 223 -6.77 13.66 19.54
N ARG A 224 -5.62 12.98 19.52
CA ARG A 224 -4.56 13.21 18.53
C ARG A 224 -5.02 12.88 17.11
N LEU A 225 -5.64 11.72 16.92
CA LEU A 225 -6.13 11.31 15.60
C LEU A 225 -7.29 12.19 15.12
N ILE A 226 -8.19 12.59 16.01
CA ILE A 226 -9.28 13.54 15.73
C ILE A 226 -8.69 14.90 15.32
N LYS A 227 -7.71 15.42 16.07
CA LYS A 227 -7.06 16.70 15.76
C LYS A 227 -6.38 16.69 14.39
N LEU A 228 -5.68 15.60 14.05
CA LEU A 228 -5.07 15.44 12.72
C LEU A 228 -6.14 15.34 11.63
N SER A 229 -7.18 14.54 11.85
CA SER A 229 -8.28 14.35 10.91
C SER A 229 -9.07 15.64 10.67
N GLN A 230 -9.29 16.45 11.71
CA GLN A 230 -9.90 17.77 11.59
C GLN A 230 -9.05 18.70 10.73
N LYS A 231 -7.72 18.72 10.95
CA LYS A 231 -6.81 19.53 10.13
C LYS A 231 -6.86 19.13 8.66
N CYS A 232 -6.91 17.83 8.39
CA CYS A 232 -7.08 17.25 7.06
C CYS A 232 -8.44 17.63 6.43
N PHE A 233 -9.52 17.53 7.20
CA PHE A 233 -10.87 17.93 6.80
C PHE A 233 -10.92 19.42 6.41
N ASP A 234 -10.35 20.31 7.23
CA ASP A 234 -10.37 21.77 7.03
C ASP A 234 -9.74 22.21 5.70
N ILE A 235 -8.80 21.42 5.17
CA ILE A 235 -8.09 21.71 3.91
C ILE A 235 -8.48 20.76 2.78
N ASN A 236 -9.47 19.90 3.00
CA ASN A 236 -9.92 18.87 2.07
C ASN A 236 -8.77 17.96 1.56
N LEU A 237 -7.89 17.53 2.47
CA LEU A 237 -6.82 16.58 2.20
C LEU A 237 -7.12 15.27 2.93
N PRO A 238 -7.49 14.18 2.23
CA PRO A 238 -7.71 12.89 2.87
C PRO A 238 -6.51 12.40 3.70
N LEU A 239 -6.79 11.81 4.86
CA LEU A 239 -5.84 11.17 5.76
C LEU A 239 -5.86 9.66 5.54
N LEU A 240 -4.69 9.11 5.25
CA LEU A 240 -4.44 7.69 5.08
C LEU A 240 -3.78 7.12 6.34
N VAL A 241 -4.46 6.20 7.01
CA VAL A 241 -3.93 5.48 8.16
C VAL A 241 -3.30 4.17 7.70
N ASP A 242 -2.00 4.03 7.92
CA ASP A 242 -1.26 2.82 7.57
C ASP A 242 -1.63 1.64 8.47
N ALA A 243 -1.58 0.45 7.87
CA ALA A 243 -1.63 -0.81 8.60
C ALA A 243 -0.21 -1.29 8.92
N GLU A 244 -0.06 -1.88 10.09
CA GLU A 244 1.23 -2.21 10.71
C GLU A 244 1.25 -3.70 11.10
N TYR A 245 1.63 -4.02 12.34
CA TYR A 245 1.77 -5.39 12.83
C TYR A 245 0.42 -5.99 13.23
N THR A 246 0.21 -7.29 13.01
CA THR A 246 -1.04 -7.97 13.41
C THR A 246 -1.28 -7.92 14.93
N SER A 247 -0.22 -7.74 15.73
CA SER A 247 -0.29 -7.60 17.19
C SER A 247 -1.01 -6.31 17.64
N VAL A 248 -0.95 -5.24 16.84
CA VAL A 248 -1.55 -3.93 17.14
C VAL A 248 -2.67 -3.52 16.17
N GLN A 249 -2.81 -4.20 15.02
CA GLN A 249 -3.76 -3.83 13.98
C GLN A 249 -5.21 -3.68 14.46
N PRO A 250 -5.76 -4.51 15.37
CA PRO A 250 -7.12 -4.30 15.87
C PRO A 250 -7.33 -2.95 16.55
N ALA A 251 -6.34 -2.45 17.31
CA ALA A 251 -6.39 -1.12 17.91
C ALA A 251 -6.27 -0.01 16.87
N ILE A 252 -5.43 -0.20 15.85
CA ILE A 252 -5.28 0.73 14.72
C ILE A 252 -6.61 0.86 13.96
N ASP A 253 -7.21 -0.27 13.59
CA ASP A 253 -8.50 -0.32 12.89
C ASP A 253 -9.61 0.28 13.77
N TYR A 254 -9.61 0.01 15.08
CA TYR A 254 -10.57 0.58 16.04
C TYR A 254 -10.53 2.11 16.07
N LEU A 255 -9.33 2.69 16.27
CA LEU A 255 -9.12 4.14 16.28
C LEU A 255 -9.49 4.76 14.93
N THR A 256 -9.09 4.11 13.83
CA THR A 256 -9.37 4.55 12.47
C THR A 256 -10.87 4.58 12.18
N TYR A 257 -11.58 3.48 12.44
CA TYR A 257 -13.00 3.34 12.12
C TYR A 257 -13.89 4.19 13.03
N SER A 258 -13.53 4.35 14.31
CA SER A 258 -14.21 5.32 15.18
C SER A 258 -14.06 6.76 14.65
N THR A 259 -12.89 7.10 14.10
CA THR A 259 -12.66 8.41 13.47
C THR A 259 -13.42 8.54 12.15
N MET A 260 -13.51 7.48 11.33
CA MET A 260 -14.32 7.48 10.10
C MET A 260 -15.79 7.81 10.39
N ILE A 261 -16.38 7.26 11.44
CA ILE A 261 -17.78 7.55 11.81
C ILE A 261 -17.99 9.06 12.02
N ASN A 262 -16.98 9.77 12.53
CA ASN A 262 -17.07 11.22 12.77
C ASN A 262 -16.86 12.06 11.51
N PHE A 263 -15.93 11.66 10.63
CA PHE A 263 -15.44 12.49 9.53
C PHE A 263 -15.91 12.07 8.13
N ASN A 264 -16.20 10.79 7.91
CA ASN A 264 -16.61 10.30 6.60
C ASN A 264 -18.11 10.43 6.44
N LYS A 265 -18.51 11.55 5.84
CA LYS A 265 -19.89 11.82 5.43
C LYS A 265 -19.91 11.99 3.91
N ASP A 266 -21.02 11.62 3.30
CA ASP A 266 -21.27 11.81 1.87
C ASP A 266 -20.21 11.15 0.96
N ASP A 267 -20.03 11.70 -0.24
CA ASP A 267 -19.18 11.16 -1.31
C ASP A 267 -17.70 11.61 -1.24
N ASN A 268 -17.24 12.12 -0.10
CA ASN A 268 -15.87 12.62 0.06
C ASN A 268 -15.28 12.18 1.42
N PRO A 269 -14.93 10.89 1.57
CA PRO A 269 -14.37 10.41 2.82
C PRO A 269 -13.03 11.08 3.09
N ILE A 270 -12.81 11.49 4.35
CA ILE A 270 -11.55 12.11 4.79
C ILE A 270 -10.59 11.05 5.32
N VAL A 271 -11.08 10.07 6.07
CA VAL A 271 -10.24 9.07 6.73
C VAL A 271 -10.28 7.76 5.96
N TYR A 272 -9.10 7.21 5.67
CA TYR A 272 -8.90 5.93 4.99
C TYR A 272 -8.11 4.98 5.88
N GLY A 273 -8.61 3.76 6.07
CA GLY A 273 -7.90 2.67 6.75
C GLY A 273 -7.20 1.77 5.74
N THR A 274 -6.26 0.94 6.17
CA THR A 274 -5.50 0.07 5.28
C THR A 274 -5.83 -1.41 5.53
N ILE A 275 -6.16 -2.16 4.48
CA ILE A 275 -6.29 -3.62 4.52
C ILE A 275 -5.08 -4.26 3.83
N GLN A 276 -4.49 -5.25 4.49
CA GLN A 276 -3.32 -5.99 4.01
C GLN A 276 -3.75 -7.38 3.51
N ALA A 277 -3.86 -7.55 2.19
CA ALA A 277 -4.36 -8.76 1.52
C ALA A 277 -3.45 -10.01 1.63
N TYR A 278 -2.27 -9.89 2.22
CA TYR A 278 -1.45 -11.05 2.59
C TYR A 278 -2.00 -11.79 3.81
N LEU A 279 -2.86 -11.17 4.63
CA LEU A 279 -3.51 -11.80 5.77
C LEU A 279 -4.73 -12.60 5.31
N LYS A 280 -4.88 -13.80 5.85
CA LYS A 280 -6.02 -14.69 5.56
C LYS A 280 -7.38 -14.09 5.91
N ASP A 281 -7.43 -13.09 6.79
CA ASP A 281 -8.66 -12.43 7.23
C ASP A 281 -9.03 -11.17 6.44
N ALA A 282 -8.19 -10.75 5.48
CA ALA A 282 -8.31 -9.46 4.83
C ALA A 282 -9.64 -9.29 4.07
N LYS A 283 -10.06 -10.32 3.34
CA LYS A 283 -11.32 -10.33 2.60
C LYS A 283 -12.52 -10.19 3.54
N ASP A 284 -12.56 -11.00 4.59
CA ASP A 284 -13.66 -11.00 5.55
C ASP A 284 -13.76 -9.65 6.26
N ARG A 285 -12.63 -9.08 6.71
CA ARG A 285 -12.61 -7.74 7.32
C ARG A 285 -13.06 -6.65 6.35
N THR A 286 -12.63 -6.72 5.09
CA THR A 286 -13.06 -5.76 4.04
C THR A 286 -14.58 -5.78 3.87
N ILE A 287 -15.17 -6.97 3.72
CA ILE A 287 -16.61 -7.14 3.53
C ILE A 287 -17.38 -6.66 4.77
N GLN A 288 -16.99 -7.14 5.96
CA GLN A 288 -17.69 -6.83 7.21
C GLN A 288 -17.66 -5.34 7.56
N ALA A 289 -16.50 -4.69 7.44
CA ALA A 289 -16.36 -3.26 7.71
C ALA A 289 -17.18 -2.44 6.70
N THR A 290 -17.11 -2.80 5.41
CA THR A 290 -17.86 -2.08 4.35
C THR A 290 -19.37 -2.23 4.50
N ASP A 291 -19.86 -3.43 4.82
CA ASP A 291 -21.29 -3.65 5.01
C ASP A 291 -21.80 -2.99 6.30
N ALA A 292 -20.98 -2.95 7.36
CA ALA A 292 -21.31 -2.20 8.57
C ALA A 292 -21.36 -0.70 8.31
N ALA A 293 -20.38 -0.15 7.60
CA ALA A 293 -20.36 1.25 7.19
C ALA A 293 -21.62 1.64 6.40
N LYS A 294 -22.00 0.80 5.42
CA LYS A 294 -23.23 0.97 4.66
C LYS A 294 -24.48 0.99 5.54
N ARG A 295 -24.58 0.08 6.53
CA ARG A 295 -25.72 0.06 7.48
C ARG A 295 -25.77 1.30 8.36
N MET A 296 -24.61 1.88 8.67
CA MET A 296 -24.49 3.13 9.43
C MET A 296 -24.68 4.38 8.57
N GLY A 297 -24.81 4.25 7.25
CA GLY A 297 -24.93 5.38 6.33
C GLY A 297 -23.64 6.19 6.17
N ILE A 298 -22.48 5.60 6.43
CA ILE A 298 -21.17 6.25 6.25
C ILE A 298 -20.43 5.66 5.04
N THR A 299 -19.65 6.49 4.36
CA THR A 299 -18.80 6.06 3.25
C THR A 299 -17.46 5.56 3.78
N ILE A 300 -17.20 4.27 3.63
CA ILE A 300 -15.91 3.70 4.07
C ILE A 300 -14.79 4.09 3.09
N GLY A 301 -13.65 4.54 3.61
CA GLY A 301 -12.44 4.76 2.83
C GLY A 301 -11.41 3.67 3.13
N LEU A 302 -10.98 2.89 2.13
CA LEU A 302 -9.96 1.85 2.33
C LEU A 302 -8.81 1.97 1.35
N LYS A 303 -7.59 1.76 1.82
CA LYS A 303 -6.44 1.42 0.98
C LYS A 303 -6.24 -0.08 1.00
N LEU A 304 -6.10 -0.67 -0.18
CA LEU A 304 -5.73 -2.08 -0.32
C LEU A 304 -4.25 -2.18 -0.67
N VAL A 305 -3.51 -2.94 0.13
CA VAL A 305 -2.12 -3.35 -0.13
C VAL A 305 -2.01 -4.88 -0.07
N ARG A 306 -0.90 -5.45 -0.55
CA ARG A 306 -0.56 -6.84 -0.21
C ARG A 306 -0.14 -6.93 1.26
N GLY A 307 0.97 -6.30 1.63
CA GLY A 307 1.50 -6.30 2.99
C GLY A 307 3.01 -6.05 2.98
N ALA A 308 3.57 -5.65 4.13
CA ALA A 308 4.98 -5.29 4.26
C ALA A 308 5.70 -5.95 5.45
N TYR A 309 5.00 -6.77 6.24
CA TYR A 309 5.50 -7.35 7.50
C TYR A 309 5.58 -8.89 7.45
N LEU A 310 5.71 -9.48 6.25
CA LEU A 310 5.62 -10.93 6.01
C LEU A 310 6.55 -11.76 6.91
N SER A 311 7.82 -11.35 6.97
CA SER A 311 8.87 -12.04 7.73
C SER A 311 8.56 -12.04 9.22
N SER A 312 8.30 -10.85 9.79
CA SER A 312 8.01 -10.70 11.22
C SER A 312 6.73 -11.42 11.66
N GLU A 313 5.68 -11.42 10.82
CA GLU A 313 4.44 -12.12 11.14
C GLU A 313 4.61 -13.64 11.15
N THR A 314 5.40 -14.17 10.20
CA THR A 314 5.68 -15.60 10.12
C THR A 314 6.56 -16.07 11.27
N GLU A 315 7.62 -15.31 11.59
CA GLU A 315 8.51 -15.57 12.71
C GLU A 315 7.76 -15.55 14.05
N LEU A 316 6.91 -14.55 14.26
CA LEU A 316 6.10 -14.43 15.48
C LEU A 316 5.16 -15.64 15.65
N ALA A 317 4.37 -15.97 14.62
CA ALA A 317 3.46 -17.12 14.68
C ALA A 317 4.21 -18.42 14.95
N SER A 318 5.35 -18.63 14.28
CA SER A 318 6.19 -19.82 14.48
C SER A 318 6.77 -19.88 15.89
N SER A 319 7.23 -18.76 16.45
CA SER A 319 7.79 -18.70 17.82
C SER A 319 6.76 -19.05 18.89
N LEU A 320 5.48 -18.84 18.60
CA LEU A 320 4.36 -19.17 19.48
C LEU A 320 3.76 -20.56 19.20
N GLY A 321 4.27 -21.30 18.20
CA GLY A 321 3.76 -22.61 17.81
C GLY A 321 2.44 -22.60 17.03
N TYR A 322 2.11 -21.48 16.37
CA TYR A 322 0.88 -21.32 15.58
C TYR A 322 1.16 -21.27 14.07
N ALA A 323 0.13 -21.61 13.29
CA ALA A 323 0.18 -21.43 11.85
C ALA A 323 0.25 -19.93 11.50
N SER A 324 1.06 -19.59 10.49
CA SER A 324 1.22 -18.21 10.04
C SER A 324 -0.13 -17.58 9.65
N PRO A 325 -0.39 -16.30 10.03
CA PRO A 325 -1.64 -15.61 9.67
C PRO A 325 -1.69 -15.23 8.18
N ILE A 326 -0.56 -15.32 7.48
CA ILE A 326 -0.45 -14.95 6.07
C ILE A 326 -0.80 -16.12 5.15
N HIS A 327 -1.16 -15.81 3.91
CA HIS A 327 -1.40 -16.81 2.87
C HIS A 327 -0.16 -17.67 2.58
N LYS A 328 -0.38 -18.93 2.16
CA LYS A 328 0.71 -19.89 1.95
C LYS A 328 1.57 -19.56 0.73
N SER A 329 0.98 -18.93 -0.29
CA SER A 329 1.65 -18.54 -1.52
C SER A 329 1.41 -17.08 -1.88
N ILE A 330 2.28 -16.56 -2.75
CA ILE A 330 2.10 -15.22 -3.32
C ILE A 330 0.88 -15.15 -4.25
N GLN A 331 0.54 -16.25 -4.94
CA GLN A 331 -0.67 -16.37 -5.75
C GLN A 331 -1.94 -16.26 -4.92
N ASP A 332 -1.99 -16.90 -3.74
CA ASP A 332 -3.11 -16.76 -2.80
C ASP A 332 -3.27 -15.29 -2.35
N THR A 333 -2.15 -14.61 -2.07
CA THR A 333 -2.16 -13.17 -1.74
C THR A 333 -2.64 -12.32 -2.92
N HIS A 334 -2.26 -12.68 -4.15
CA HIS A 334 -2.75 -12.00 -5.36
C HIS A 334 -4.25 -12.20 -5.54
N SER A 335 -4.76 -13.43 -5.35
CA SER A 335 -6.19 -13.74 -5.42
C SER A 335 -6.96 -12.93 -4.38
N CYS A 336 -6.52 -12.96 -3.11
CA CYS A 336 -7.18 -12.19 -2.06
C CYS A 336 -7.17 -10.68 -2.37
N TYR A 337 -6.06 -10.13 -2.85
CA TYR A 337 -5.98 -8.72 -3.24
C TYR A 337 -6.97 -8.38 -4.36
N ASN A 338 -6.99 -9.19 -5.43
CA ASN A 338 -7.84 -8.95 -6.59
C ASN A 338 -9.34 -9.11 -6.24
N GLU A 339 -9.69 -10.06 -5.37
CA GLU A 339 -11.05 -10.24 -4.86
C GLU A 339 -11.50 -9.04 -4.00
N CYS A 340 -10.66 -8.58 -3.07
CA CYS A 340 -10.93 -7.37 -2.29
C CYS A 340 -11.06 -6.13 -3.19
N ALA A 341 -10.17 -5.98 -4.18
CA ALA A 341 -10.21 -4.86 -5.12
C ALA A 341 -11.49 -4.88 -5.96
N SER A 342 -11.85 -6.02 -6.55
CA SER A 342 -13.10 -6.18 -7.31
C SER A 342 -14.32 -5.83 -6.46
N TYR A 343 -14.38 -6.37 -5.23
CA TYR A 343 -15.46 -6.08 -4.29
C TYR A 343 -15.56 -4.58 -3.98
N MET A 344 -14.43 -3.92 -3.68
CA MET A 344 -14.43 -2.50 -3.38
C MET A 344 -14.81 -1.64 -4.59
N ILE A 345 -14.39 -2.01 -5.81
CA ILE A 345 -14.78 -1.31 -7.04
C ILE A 345 -16.31 -1.43 -7.26
N ASP A 346 -16.92 -2.59 -6.98
CA ASP A 346 -18.38 -2.73 -6.99
C ASP A 346 -19.04 -1.73 -6.01
N LYS A 347 -18.48 -1.56 -4.81
CA LYS A 347 -19.01 -0.61 -3.80
C LYS A 347 -18.75 0.85 -4.11
N VAL A 348 -17.68 1.16 -4.86
CA VAL A 348 -17.44 2.49 -5.43
C VAL A 348 -18.50 2.82 -6.47
N SER A 349 -18.88 1.85 -7.33
CA SER A 349 -19.92 2.07 -8.35
C SER A 349 -21.27 2.44 -7.73
N SER A 350 -21.58 1.89 -6.55
CA SER A 350 -22.78 2.24 -5.77
C SER A 350 -22.58 3.41 -4.80
N ARG A 351 -21.47 4.16 -4.92
CA ARG A 351 -21.10 5.31 -4.07
C ARG A 351 -21.13 5.04 -2.56
N SER A 352 -20.88 3.79 -2.17
CA SER A 352 -20.91 3.37 -0.74
C SER A 352 -19.52 3.19 -0.14
N ALA A 353 -18.47 3.34 -0.94
CA ALA A 353 -17.08 3.22 -0.51
C ALA A 353 -16.15 4.03 -1.41
N ALA A 354 -15.00 4.42 -0.87
CA ALA A 354 -13.83 4.86 -1.61
C ALA A 354 -12.70 3.85 -1.43
N VAL A 355 -11.90 3.66 -2.47
CA VAL A 355 -10.76 2.75 -2.44
C VAL A 355 -9.52 3.35 -3.11
N LEU A 356 -8.38 3.19 -2.42
CA LEU A 356 -7.04 3.40 -2.96
C LEU A 356 -6.38 2.04 -3.21
N LEU A 357 -6.21 1.67 -4.48
CA LEU A 357 -5.59 0.41 -4.88
C LEU A 357 -4.07 0.59 -4.99
N ALA A 358 -3.34 0.15 -3.96
CA ALA A 358 -1.89 0.22 -3.93
C ALA A 358 -1.24 -1.08 -4.42
N THR A 359 -0.62 -1.06 -5.61
CA THR A 359 0.00 -2.26 -6.23
C THR A 359 1.05 -1.88 -7.27
N HIS A 360 2.15 -2.63 -7.30
CA HIS A 360 3.16 -2.64 -8.36
C HIS A 360 2.93 -3.75 -9.40
N ASN A 361 1.96 -4.62 -9.18
CA ASN A 361 1.66 -5.75 -10.05
C ASN A 361 0.76 -5.27 -11.21
N LEU A 362 1.25 -5.44 -12.43
CA LEU A 362 0.60 -5.03 -13.67
C LEU A 362 -0.74 -5.74 -13.89
N GLU A 363 -0.80 -7.05 -13.69
CA GLU A 363 -2.01 -7.87 -13.84
C GLU A 363 -3.12 -7.42 -12.89
N SER A 364 -2.81 -7.21 -11.61
CA SER A 364 -3.77 -6.64 -10.65
C SER A 364 -4.28 -5.26 -11.09
N GLY A 365 -3.42 -4.42 -11.66
CA GLY A 365 -3.79 -3.13 -12.21
C GLY A 365 -4.74 -3.25 -13.41
N GLN A 366 -4.42 -4.13 -14.35
CA GLN A 366 -5.25 -4.45 -15.53
C GLN A 366 -6.65 -4.94 -15.13
N LEU A 367 -6.72 -5.90 -14.19
CA LEU A 367 -7.98 -6.44 -13.69
C LEU A 367 -8.86 -5.36 -13.05
N ALA A 368 -8.25 -4.49 -12.23
CA ALA A 368 -8.97 -3.38 -11.60
C ALA A 368 -9.50 -2.36 -12.63
N VAL A 369 -8.70 -2.02 -13.65
CA VAL A 369 -9.13 -1.13 -14.75
C VAL A 369 -10.29 -1.74 -15.53
N ALA A 370 -10.16 -3.01 -15.94
CA ALA A 370 -11.19 -3.71 -16.70
C ALA A 370 -12.52 -3.76 -15.92
N LYS A 371 -12.46 -4.07 -14.62
CA LYS A 371 -13.62 -4.05 -13.72
C LYS A 371 -14.24 -2.67 -13.61
N ALA A 372 -13.44 -1.62 -13.42
CA ALA A 372 -13.93 -0.24 -13.31
C ALA A 372 -14.60 0.24 -14.59
N GLN A 373 -14.02 -0.08 -15.76
CA GLN A 373 -14.60 0.23 -17.06
C GLN A 373 -15.92 -0.51 -17.31
N ALA A 374 -15.99 -1.80 -16.95
CA ALA A 374 -17.21 -2.59 -17.07
C ALA A 374 -18.38 -2.03 -16.22
N LEU A 375 -18.06 -1.37 -15.11
CA LEU A 375 -19.04 -0.70 -14.24
C LEU A 375 -19.31 0.76 -14.64
N GLY A 376 -18.71 1.26 -15.72
CA GLY A 376 -18.88 2.64 -16.17
C GLY A 376 -18.29 3.69 -15.23
N ILE A 377 -17.31 3.33 -14.39
CA ILE A 377 -16.63 4.30 -13.53
C ILE A 377 -15.89 5.30 -14.41
N THR A 378 -16.31 6.57 -14.32
CA THR A 378 -15.82 7.64 -15.19
C THR A 378 -14.38 8.02 -14.89
N LYS A 379 -13.69 8.56 -15.91
CA LYS A 379 -12.36 9.16 -15.75
C LYS A 379 -12.39 10.24 -14.66
N GLY A 380 -11.33 10.30 -13.85
CA GLY A 380 -11.21 11.27 -12.77
C GLY A 380 -12.09 11.02 -11.55
N ASN A 381 -12.72 9.84 -11.42
CA ASN A 381 -13.45 9.48 -10.21
C ASN A 381 -12.52 9.51 -8.99
N THR A 382 -12.86 10.31 -7.98
CA THR A 382 -12.05 10.51 -6.75
C THR A 382 -12.16 9.37 -5.74
N MET A 383 -13.19 8.52 -5.88
CA MET A 383 -13.47 7.37 -5.01
C MET A 383 -12.71 6.11 -5.44
N LEU A 384 -12.16 6.07 -6.66
CA LEU A 384 -11.26 5.01 -7.11
C LEU A 384 -9.92 5.62 -7.54
N GLN A 385 -8.90 5.40 -6.71
CA GLN A 385 -7.54 5.88 -6.95
C GLN A 385 -6.56 4.72 -6.95
N PHE A 386 -5.41 4.92 -7.60
CA PHE A 386 -4.31 3.95 -7.61
C PHE A 386 -3.07 4.53 -6.97
N ALA A 387 -2.26 3.69 -6.34
CA ALA A 387 -0.98 4.12 -5.79
C ALA A 387 0.16 3.12 -6.01
N GLN A 388 1.36 3.67 -6.14
CA GLN A 388 2.62 2.94 -6.18
C GLN A 388 3.62 3.63 -5.26
N LEU A 389 4.67 2.93 -4.85
CA LEU A 389 5.79 3.56 -4.18
C LEU A 389 6.58 4.39 -5.19
N LYS A 390 7.10 5.54 -4.76
CA LYS A 390 7.98 6.38 -5.59
C LYS A 390 9.19 5.55 -6.05
N GLY A 391 9.45 5.55 -7.36
CA GLY A 391 10.57 4.81 -7.96
C GLY A 391 10.25 3.36 -8.34
N MET A 392 9.00 2.92 -8.21
CA MET A 392 8.55 1.58 -8.57
C MET A 392 7.35 1.63 -9.52
N ALA A 393 7.23 0.67 -10.44
CA ALA A 393 6.07 0.47 -11.30
C ALA A 393 5.69 1.71 -12.14
N GLU A 394 6.67 2.39 -12.74
CA GLU A 394 6.38 3.59 -13.54
C GLU A 394 5.57 3.30 -14.80
N GLY A 395 5.81 2.15 -15.46
CA GLY A 395 4.99 1.72 -16.59
C GLY A 395 3.51 1.61 -16.23
N LEU A 396 3.22 0.94 -15.11
CA LEU A 396 1.87 0.82 -14.58
C LEU A 396 1.29 2.19 -14.22
N SER A 397 2.04 3.05 -13.54
CA SER A 397 1.55 4.38 -13.13
C SER A 397 1.15 5.25 -14.32
N PHE A 398 1.98 5.33 -15.36
CA PHE A 398 1.64 6.10 -16.56
C PHE A 398 0.52 5.44 -17.37
N GLY A 399 0.47 4.11 -17.44
CA GLY A 399 -0.63 3.38 -18.06
C GLY A 399 -1.98 3.69 -17.42
N LEU A 400 -2.06 3.62 -16.08
CA LEU A 400 -3.26 3.96 -15.31
C LEU A 400 -3.67 5.44 -15.48
N ARG A 401 -2.69 6.35 -15.49
CA ARG A 401 -2.94 7.77 -15.71
C ARG A 401 -3.50 8.03 -17.11
N ASN A 402 -2.91 7.41 -18.13
CA ASN A 402 -3.38 7.52 -19.53
C ASN A 402 -4.78 6.92 -19.70
N ALA A 403 -5.12 5.88 -18.92
CA ALA A 403 -6.47 5.34 -18.84
C ALA A 403 -7.49 6.29 -18.18
N GLY A 404 -7.03 7.38 -17.55
CA GLY A 404 -7.86 8.43 -16.96
C GLY A 404 -8.13 8.26 -15.46
N PHE A 405 -7.37 7.39 -14.78
CA PHE A 405 -7.45 7.24 -13.33
C PHE A 405 -6.54 8.22 -12.60
N LEU A 406 -6.90 8.53 -11.35
CA LEU A 406 -6.01 9.25 -10.45
C LEU A 406 -4.94 8.28 -9.92
N VAL A 407 -3.68 8.66 -10.10
CA VAL A 407 -2.54 7.84 -9.72
C VAL A 407 -1.61 8.63 -8.82
N SER A 408 -1.26 8.04 -7.68
CA SER A 408 -0.42 8.65 -6.68
C SER A 408 0.87 7.87 -6.42
N LYS A 409 1.95 8.57 -6.11
CA LYS A 409 3.20 7.99 -5.64
C LYS A 409 3.37 8.22 -4.15
N TYR A 410 3.57 7.13 -3.41
CA TYR A 410 3.87 7.17 -1.98
C TYR A 410 5.32 7.59 -1.77
N LEU A 411 5.49 8.72 -1.10
CA LEU A 411 6.77 9.37 -0.84
C LEU A 411 7.02 9.43 0.66
N ALA A 412 7.85 8.50 1.13
CA ALA A 412 8.37 8.53 2.48
C ALA A 412 9.48 9.58 2.59
N TYR A 413 9.42 10.42 3.62
CA TYR A 413 10.43 11.43 3.90
C TYR A 413 10.61 11.68 5.39
N GLY A 414 11.76 12.25 5.77
CA GLY A 414 12.13 12.56 7.15
C GLY A 414 13.61 12.24 7.43
N PRO A 415 14.08 12.51 8.66
CA PRO A 415 15.44 12.19 9.08
C PRO A 415 15.76 10.72 8.79
N VAL A 416 16.99 10.44 8.35
CA VAL A 416 17.41 9.12 7.87
C VAL A 416 17.09 8.04 8.90
N GLU A 417 17.30 8.34 10.18
CA GLU A 417 17.10 7.40 11.29
C GLU A 417 15.64 6.94 11.39
N MET A 418 14.69 7.83 11.10
CA MET A 418 13.26 7.56 11.18
C MET A 418 12.77 6.76 9.97
N VAL A 419 13.37 6.95 8.80
CA VAL A 419 12.98 6.22 7.58
C VAL A 419 13.69 4.87 7.39
N ILE A 420 14.68 4.51 8.22
CA ILE A 420 15.39 3.21 8.15
C ILE A 420 14.42 2.02 8.18
N PRO A 421 13.45 1.92 9.10
CA PRO A 421 12.51 0.79 9.12
C PRO A 421 11.73 0.64 7.81
N PHE A 422 11.29 1.76 7.21
CA PHE A 422 10.66 1.78 5.90
C PHE A 422 11.61 1.23 4.83
N LEU A 423 12.87 1.69 4.80
CA LEU A 423 13.87 1.25 3.82
C LEU A 423 14.19 -0.25 3.94
N LEU A 424 14.22 -0.79 5.16
CA LEU A 424 14.42 -2.23 5.40
C LEU A 424 13.27 -3.05 4.80
N ARG A 425 12.01 -2.64 5.03
CA ARG A 425 10.83 -3.28 4.44
C ARG A 425 10.85 -3.21 2.90
N ARG A 426 11.38 -2.12 2.32
CA ARG A 426 11.59 -2.00 0.86
C ARG A 426 12.69 -2.92 0.34
N ALA A 427 13.77 -3.08 1.10
CA ALA A 427 14.84 -3.98 0.72
C ALA A 427 14.36 -5.44 0.72
N GLU A 428 13.53 -5.84 1.68
CA GLU A 428 12.90 -7.17 1.73
C GLU A 428 11.94 -7.37 0.55
N GLU A 429 11.06 -6.40 0.28
CA GLU A 429 10.14 -6.46 -0.87
C GLU A 429 10.91 -6.63 -2.18
N ASN A 430 11.97 -5.84 -2.39
CA ASN A 430 12.78 -5.87 -3.61
C ASN A 430 13.60 -7.16 -3.77
N ARG A 431 13.91 -7.90 -2.68
CA ARG A 431 14.49 -9.25 -2.80
C ARG A 431 13.53 -10.22 -3.49
N GLY A 432 12.22 -10.09 -3.23
CA GLY A 432 11.18 -10.86 -3.92
C GLY A 432 10.82 -10.32 -5.32
N LEU A 433 11.08 -9.03 -5.57
CA LEU A 433 10.67 -8.27 -6.77
C LEU A 433 11.72 -8.22 -7.91
N LEU A 434 12.76 -9.05 -7.86
CA LEU A 434 13.74 -9.17 -8.95
C LEU A 434 13.09 -9.48 -10.32
N SER A 435 11.85 -10.01 -10.34
CA SER A 435 11.05 -10.25 -11.54
C SER A 435 10.24 -9.03 -12.04
N ALA A 436 9.46 -8.35 -11.19
CA ALA A 436 8.61 -7.24 -11.64
C ALA A 436 9.41 -5.98 -12.03
N SER A 437 10.53 -5.72 -11.34
CA SER A 437 11.48 -4.68 -11.78
C SER A 437 12.15 -5.03 -13.12
N ALA A 438 12.26 -6.32 -13.48
CA ALA A 438 12.79 -6.74 -14.78
C ALA A 438 11.81 -6.45 -15.92
N VAL A 439 10.51 -6.64 -15.69
CA VAL A 439 9.45 -6.32 -16.66
C VAL A 439 9.39 -4.81 -16.91
N ASP A 440 9.36 -3.98 -15.86
CA ASP A 440 9.40 -2.51 -16.01
C ASP A 440 10.64 -2.04 -16.79
N ARG A 441 11.81 -2.63 -16.49
CA ARG A 441 13.06 -2.33 -17.21
C ARG A 441 12.98 -2.76 -18.67
N GLN A 442 12.39 -3.92 -18.94
CA GLN A 442 12.25 -4.45 -20.29
C GLN A 442 11.32 -3.55 -21.12
N LEU A 443 10.13 -3.23 -20.62
CA LEU A 443 9.15 -2.39 -21.32
C LEU A 443 9.70 -0.98 -21.61
N MET A 444 10.38 -0.36 -20.63
CA MET A 444 11.01 0.95 -20.85
C MET A 444 12.18 0.89 -21.83
N ARG A 445 12.97 -0.20 -21.81
CA ARG A 445 14.08 -0.39 -22.74
C ARG A 445 13.58 -0.63 -24.16
N GLU A 446 12.55 -1.44 -24.33
CA GLU A 446 11.89 -1.70 -25.61
C GLU A 446 11.34 -0.41 -26.22
N GLU A 447 10.64 0.41 -25.43
CA GLU A 447 10.12 1.70 -25.89
C GLU A 447 11.24 2.69 -26.26
N LEU A 448 12.31 2.78 -25.46
CA LEU A 448 13.47 3.62 -25.80
C LEU A 448 14.13 3.16 -27.11
N LEU A 449 14.33 1.86 -27.29
CA LEU A 449 14.90 1.29 -28.51
C LEU A 449 13.99 1.53 -29.72
N ARG A 450 12.68 1.43 -29.55
CA ARG A 450 11.70 1.72 -30.60
C ARG A 450 11.80 3.18 -31.05
N ARG A 451 11.83 4.13 -30.12
CA ARG A 451 11.97 5.57 -30.44
C ARG A 451 13.29 5.90 -31.14
N LEU A 452 14.38 5.25 -30.73
CA LEU A 452 15.68 5.39 -31.40
C LEU A 452 15.66 4.82 -32.83
N LYS A 453 15.00 3.67 -33.05
CA LYS A 453 14.84 3.08 -34.39
C LYS A 453 13.92 3.91 -35.30
N GLY A 454 12.85 4.49 -34.74
CA GLY A 454 11.95 5.39 -35.48
C GLY A 454 12.58 6.73 -35.83
N GLY A 455 13.46 7.27 -34.97
CA GLY A 455 14.22 8.50 -35.24
C GLY A 455 15.30 8.35 -36.32
N ASN A 456 15.78 7.13 -36.59
CA ASN A 456 16.78 6.85 -37.63
C ASN A 456 16.20 6.55 -39.02
N MET A 457 14.86 6.51 -39.17
CA MET A 457 14.18 6.36 -40.47
C MET A 457 13.64 7.69 -41.03
N GLY A 458 14.04 8.83 -40.45
CA GLY A 458 13.58 10.16 -40.82
C GLY A 458 14.71 11.16 -41.13
N ASN A 459 15.77 10.72 -41.82
CA ASN A 459 16.78 11.61 -42.43
C ASN A 459 17.00 11.25 -43.90
#